data_AF-A0A1H0M7B2-F1
#
_entry.id   AF-A0A1H0M7B2-F1
#
_cell.length_a   1.000
_cell.length_b   1.000
_cell.length_c   1.000
_cell.angle_alpha   90.00
_cell.angle_beta   90.00
_cell.angle_gamma   90.00
#
_symmetry.space_group_name_H-M   'P 1'
#
loop_
_entity.id
_entity.type
_entity.pdbx_description
1 polymer ?
#
loop_
_entity_poly.entity_id
_entity_poly.type
_entity_poly.pdbx_seq_one_letter_code
_entity_poly.pdbx_strand_id
1 'polypeptide(L)'
;MNIICKECNKEFEPKQDMLKEKYLGAMITETYFECPNCNKKYLVCINTPKARKLMLDIKNYITLGENIKADKLRKILKIEMDKSNGKST
;
A
#
# COMPACT_ATOMS: atom_id res chain seq x y z
N MET A 1 -11.91 12.14 7.38
CA MET A 1 -11.54 12.56 6.00
C MET A 1 -12.48 11.81 5.08
N ASN A 2 -13.31 12.47 4.28
CA ASN A 2 -14.26 11.78 3.41
C ASN A 2 -13.63 11.51 2.03
N ILE A 3 -13.93 10.34 1.46
CA ILE A 3 -13.61 10.01 0.07
C ILE A 3 -14.89 10.08 -0.74
N ILE A 4 -14.84 10.78 -1.88
CA ILE A 4 -15.92 10.75 -2.88
C ILE A 4 -15.68 9.56 -3.80
N CYS A 5 -16.63 8.63 -3.84
CA CYS A 5 -16.62 7.53 -4.81
C CYS A 5 -16.78 8.08 -6.23
N LYS A 6 -15.79 7.89 -7.11
CA LYS A 6 -15.86 8.37 -8.51
C LYS A 6 -16.95 7.70 -9.36
N GLU A 7 -17.49 6.57 -8.93
CA GLU A 7 -18.52 5.85 -9.70
C GLU A 7 -19.94 6.25 -9.31
N CYS A 8 -20.21 6.45 -8.02
CA CYS A 8 -21.56 6.78 -7.53
C CYS A 8 -21.68 8.18 -6.94
N ASN A 9 -20.58 8.95 -6.92
CA ASN A 9 -20.48 10.32 -6.37
C ASN A 9 -20.91 10.47 -4.91
N LYS A 10 -21.06 9.37 -4.18
CA LYS A 10 -21.36 9.40 -2.75
C LYS A 10 -20.09 9.50 -1.93
N GLU A 11 -20.18 10.29 -0.88
CA GLU A 11 -19.16 10.39 0.15
C GLU A 11 -19.26 9.22 1.12
N PHE A 12 -18.10 8.79 1.60
CA PHE A 12 -18.00 7.86 2.72
C PHE A 12 -16.69 8.11 3.47
N GLU A 13 -16.67 7.75 4.74
CA GLU A 13 -15.46 7.77 5.54
C GLU A 13 -14.75 6.42 5.43
N PRO A 14 -13.52 6.35 4.87
CA PRO A 14 -12.75 5.12 4.84
C PRO A 14 -12.31 4.76 6.26
N LYS A 15 -12.72 3.59 6.72
CA LYS A 15 -12.31 3.04 8.02
C LYS A 15 -11.34 1.87 7.83
N GLN A 16 -10.55 1.57 8.85
CA GLN A 16 -9.53 0.51 8.77
C GLN A 16 -10.14 -0.88 8.57
N ASP A 17 -11.33 -1.14 9.10
CA ASP A 17 -12.12 -2.37 8.91
C ASP A 17 -12.65 -2.53 7.48
N MET A 18 -12.68 -1.46 6.68
CA MET A 18 -13.04 -1.53 5.26
C MET A 18 -11.87 -1.98 4.38
N LEU A 19 -10.64 -2.01 4.90
CA LEU A 19 -9.49 -2.53 4.18
C LEU A 19 -9.59 -4.04 4.06
N LYS A 20 -9.52 -4.51 2.81
CA LYS A 20 -9.50 -5.91 2.45
C LYS A 20 -8.17 -6.21 1.77
N GLU A 21 -7.68 -7.43 2.00
CA GLU A 21 -6.50 -7.95 1.30
C GLU A 21 -6.91 -9.11 0.40
N LYS A 22 -6.29 -9.19 -0.79
CA LYS A 22 -6.45 -10.32 -1.70
C LYS A 22 -5.10 -10.80 -2.21
N TYR A 23 -4.93 -12.11 -2.21
CA TYR A 23 -3.76 -12.76 -2.77
C TYR A 23 -3.85 -12.81 -4.30
N LEU A 24 -2.79 -12.38 -4.98
CA LEU A 24 -2.72 -12.33 -6.44
C LEU A 24 -1.81 -13.41 -7.04
N GLY A 25 -1.21 -14.28 -6.22
CA GLY A 25 -0.19 -15.23 -6.68
C GLY A 25 1.24 -14.70 -6.49
N ALA A 26 2.24 -15.58 -6.66
CA ALA A 26 3.67 -15.24 -6.56
C ALA A 26 4.05 -14.46 -5.28
N MET A 27 3.39 -14.75 -4.15
CA MET A 27 3.55 -14.00 -2.90
C MET A 27 3.22 -12.49 -3.03
N ILE A 28 2.41 -12.08 -4.00
CA ILE A 28 1.92 -10.70 -4.18
C ILE A 28 0.52 -10.58 -3.56
N THR A 29 0.29 -9.49 -2.82
CA THR A 29 -1.01 -9.15 -2.25
C THR A 29 -1.44 -7.77 -2.68
N GLU A 30 -2.73 -7.58 -2.92
CA GLU A 30 -3.34 -6.27 -3.06
C GLU A 30 -4.15 -5.94 -1.81
N THR A 31 -4.08 -4.68 -1.39
CA THR A 31 -4.92 -4.11 -0.35
C THR A 31 -5.85 -3.11 -1.02
N TYR A 32 -7.14 -3.17 -0.72
CA TYR A 32 -8.17 -2.36 -1.34
C TYR A 32 -9.31 -2.08 -0.35
N PHE A 33 -10.18 -1.12 -0.67
CA PHE A 33 -11.49 -1.01 -0.03
C PHE A 33 -12.58 -1.06 -1.11
N GLU A 34 -13.80 -1.37 -0.70
CA GLU A 34 -14.98 -1.32 -1.56
C GLU A 34 -15.85 -0.14 -1.12
N CYS A 35 -16.37 0.64 -2.07
CA CYS A 35 -17.32 1.69 -1.73
C CYS A 35 -18.55 1.07 -1.08
N PRO A 36 -18.98 1.52 0.11
CA PRO A 36 -20.13 0.93 0.81
C PRO A 36 -21.46 1.16 0.09
N ASN A 37 -21.50 2.05 -0.90
CA ASN A 37 -22.72 2.40 -1.62
C ASN A 37 -22.90 1.67 -2.95
N CYS A 38 -21.82 1.32 -3.64
CA CYS A 38 -21.87 0.72 -4.97
C CYS A 38 -20.93 -0.48 -5.14
N ASN A 39 -20.22 -0.87 -4.07
CA ASN A 39 -19.26 -1.97 -4.03
C ASN A 39 -18.10 -1.87 -5.04
N LYS A 40 -17.87 -0.68 -5.63
CA LYS A 40 -16.70 -0.48 -6.48
C LYS A 40 -15.44 -0.65 -5.65
N LYS A 41 -14.55 -1.52 -6.13
CA LYS A 41 -13.22 -1.73 -5.58
C LYS A 41 -12.27 -0.57 -5.91
N TYR A 42 -11.58 -0.08 -4.89
CA TYR A 42 -10.53 0.92 -4.97
C TYR A 42 -9.22 0.35 -4.43
N LEU A 43 -8.22 0.25 -5.30
CA LEU A 43 -6.89 -0.24 -4.93
C LEU A 43 -6.18 0.78 -4.03
N VAL A 44 -5.69 0.32 -2.88
CA VAL A 44 -4.88 1.10 -1.95
C VAL A 44 -3.40 0.84 -2.22
N CYS A 45 -2.99 -0.43 -2.24
CA CYS A 45 -1.64 -0.79 -2.61
C CYS A 45 -1.47 -2.22 -3.13
N ILE A 46 -0.40 -2.44 -3.89
CA ILE A 46 0.16 -3.75 -4.23
C ILE A 46 1.44 -3.94 -3.43
N ASN A 47 1.51 -5.04 -2.69
CA ASN A 47 2.64 -5.39 -1.84
C ASN A 47 3.36 -6.63 -2.39
N THR A 48 4.60 -6.43 -2.84
CA THR A 48 5.44 -7.49 -3.42
C THR A 48 6.34 -8.11 -2.35
N PRO A 49 6.86 -9.34 -2.56
CA PRO A 49 7.83 -9.95 -1.64
C PRO A 49 9.05 -9.06 -1.38
N LYS A 50 9.51 -8.35 -2.42
CA LYS A 50 10.63 -7.41 -2.34
C LYS A 50 10.27 -6.19 -1.49
N ALA A 51 9.09 -5.60 -1.68
CA ALA A 51 8.63 -4.47 -0.87
C ALA A 51 8.53 -4.88 0.62
N ARG A 52 7.96 -6.04 0.94
CA ARG A 52 7.89 -6.55 2.33
C ARG A 52 9.27 -6.74 2.93
N LYS A 53 10.21 -7.33 2.18
CA LYS A 53 11.59 -7.51 2.64
C LYS A 53 12.25 -6.17 2.97
N LEU A 54 12.12 -5.19 2.07
CA LEU A 54 12.66 -3.84 2.30
C LEU A 54 12.04 -3.18 3.54
N MET A 55 10.73 -3.32 3.76
CA MET A 55 10.05 -2.82 4.97
C MET A 55 10.60 -3.45 6.25
N LEU A 56 10.86 -4.78 6.23
CA LEU A 56 11.45 -5.50 7.36
C LEU A 56 12.89 -5.02 7.62
N ASP A 57 13.71 -4.91 6.58
CA ASP A 57 15.10 -4.45 6.70
C ASP A 57 15.16 -3.02 7.24
N ILE A 58 14.28 -2.12 6.77
CA ILE A 58 14.15 -0.75 7.30
C ILE A 58 13.85 -0.78 8.79
N LYS A 59 12.87 -1.59 9.22
CA LYS A 59 12.52 -1.71 10.65
C LYS A 59 13.72 -2.17 11.48
N ASN A 60 14.45 -3.18 11.00
CA ASN A 60 15.63 -3.70 11.67
C ASN A 60 16.73 -2.64 11.80
N TYR A 61 17.05 -1.91 10.72
CA TYR A 61 18.06 -0.86 10.76
C TYR A 61 17.69 0.32 11.67
N ILE A 62 16.41 0.68 11.75
CA ILE A 62 15.92 1.68 12.71
C ILE A 62 16.14 1.19 14.14
N THR A 63 15.80 -0.07 14.45
CA THR A 63 16.00 -0.66 15.77
C THR A 63 17.47 -0.71 16.17
N LEU A 64 18.38 -0.90 15.21
CA LEU A 64 19.84 -0.88 15.43
C LEU A 64 20.44 0.55 15.50
N GLY A 65 19.63 1.60 15.32
CA GLY A 65 20.11 2.99 15.28
C GLY A 65 20.82 3.37 13.97
N GLU A 66 20.83 2.49 12.97
CA GLU A 66 21.48 2.69 11.68
C GLU A 66 20.59 3.49 10.70
N ASN A 67 20.19 4.69 11.11
CA ASN A 67 19.22 5.53 10.39
C ASN A 67 19.65 5.85 8.94
N ILE A 68 20.95 6.05 8.69
CA ILE A 68 21.48 6.32 7.34
C ILE A 68 21.19 5.14 6.38
N LYS A 69 21.30 3.89 6.86
CA LYS A 69 20.99 2.72 6.05
C LYS A 69 19.48 2.59 5.83
N ALA A 70 18.68 2.82 6.87
CA ALA A 70 17.23 2.83 6.78
C ALA A 70 16.73 3.86 5.73
N ASP A 71 17.30 5.06 5.69
CA ASP A 71 16.94 6.10 4.71
C ASP A 71 17.28 5.72 3.27
N LYS A 72 18.42 5.06 3.05
CA LYS A 72 18.75 4.51 1.73
C LYS A 72 17.71 3.48 1.29
N LEU A 73 17.31 2.58 2.18
CA LEU A 73 16.30 1.58 1.86
C LEU A 73 14.91 2.17 1.65
N ARG A 74 14.52 3.24 2.37
CA ARG A 74 13.25 3.96 2.15
C ARG A 74 13.13 4.48 0.72
N LYS A 75 14.23 5.00 0.15
CA LYS A 75 14.26 5.46 -1.26
C LYS A 75 14.04 4.29 -2.23
N ILE A 76 14.68 3.15 -1.99
CA ILE A 76 14.52 1.95 -2.82
C ILE A 76 13.10 1.39 -2.70
N LEU A 77 12.54 1.34 -1.49
CA LEU A 77 11.17 0.92 -1.24
C LEU A 77 10.17 1.81 -1.98
N LYS A 78 10.38 3.13 -1.96
CA LYS A 78 9.52 4.07 -2.71
C LYS A 78 9.49 3.74 -4.21
N ILE A 79 10.64 3.51 -4.82
CA ILE A 79 10.73 3.16 -6.25
C ILE A 79 10.02 1.83 -6.55
N GLU A 80 10.24 0.81 -5.72
CA GLU A 80 9.58 -0.50 -5.87
C GLU A 80 8.06 -0.39 -5.74
N MET A 81 7.59 0.40 -4.77
CA MET A 81 6.18 0.66 -4.54
C MET A 81 5.57 1.45 -5.70
N ASP A 82 6.19 2.53 -6.16
CA ASP A 82 5.67 3.36 -7.25
C ASP A 82 5.53 2.52 -8.54
N LYS A 83 6.54 1.69 -8.86
CA LYS A 83 6.50 0.74 -9.98
C LYS A 83 5.34 -0.27 -9.87
N SER A 84 5.19 -0.90 -8.71
CA SER A 84 4.18 -1.97 -8.52
C SER A 84 2.75 -1.42 -8.41
N ASN A 85 2.60 -0.15 -8.05
CA ASN A 85 1.31 0.50 -7.86
C ASN A 85 0.88 1.35 -9.07
N GLY A 86 1.60 1.26 -10.19
CA GLY A 86 1.26 1.97 -11.42
C GLY A 86 1.33 3.49 -11.28
N LYS A 87 2.11 4.02 -10.32
CA LYS A 87 2.37 5.45 -10.21
C LYS A 87 3.48 5.79 -11.20
N SER A 88 3.11 6.39 -12.33
CA SER A 88 4.08 6.93 -13.28
C SER A 88 4.99 7.93 -12.56
N THR A 89 6.30 7.66 -12.57
CA THR A 89 7.37 8.59 -12.17
C THR A 89 7.44 9.79 -13.09
#